data_AF-A0A0W1RDT9-F1
#
_entry.id   AF-A0A0W1RDT9-F1
#
_cell.length_a   1.000
_cell.length_b   1.000
_cell.length_c   1.000
_cell.angle_alpha   90.00
_cell.angle_beta   90.00
_cell.angle_gamma   90.00
#
_symmetry.space_group_name_H-M   'P 1'
#
loop_
_entity.id
_entity.type
_entity.pdbx_description
1 polymer ?
#
loop_
_entity_poly.entity_id
_entity_poly.type
_entity_poly.pdbx_seq_one_letter_code
_entity_poly.pdbx_strand_id
1 'polypeptide(L)'
;MEEPIAAQSNEPTSTESAGLVVGRLVAGQAAFVAATIHLWWGFPRMLAYLQAGSFVDPRPYLFVPSGLVLLGVVGAMLLGRRDKALYAVAAAVLAAYVLGYAWWHLGDHGGLVPGGHALGPLATILEHLLAQPRDFVSMFAELVGLGAFAALLAFDD
;
A
#
# COMPACT_ATOMS: atom_id res chain seq x y z
N MET A 1 6.04 19.22 -62.53
CA MET A 1 5.10 19.62 -61.48
C MET A 1 5.19 18.52 -60.44
N GLU A 2 6.11 18.67 -59.49
CA GLU A 2 6.34 17.69 -58.42
C GLU A 2 5.40 18.03 -57.27
N GLU A 3 4.63 17.05 -56.79
CA GLU A 3 3.78 17.24 -55.61
C GLU A 3 4.64 17.52 -54.37
N PRO A 4 4.24 18.47 -53.51
CA PRO A 4 4.94 18.67 -52.25
C PRO A 4 4.63 17.50 -51.31
N ILE A 5 5.68 16.78 -50.92
CA ILE A 5 5.64 15.79 -49.84
C ILE A 5 5.21 16.52 -48.56
N ALA A 6 3.99 16.27 -48.11
CA ALA A 6 3.51 16.75 -46.83
C ALA A 6 4.45 16.22 -45.73
N ALA A 7 5.20 17.14 -45.11
CA ALA A 7 5.97 16.84 -43.92
C ALA A 7 4.99 16.34 -42.85
N GLN A 8 5.10 15.07 -42.48
CA GLN A 8 4.41 14.56 -41.30
C GLN A 8 4.89 15.39 -40.12
N SER A 9 3.98 16.19 -39.56
CA SER A 9 4.22 16.91 -38.32
C SER A 9 4.49 15.89 -37.23
N ASN A 10 5.72 15.86 -36.73
CA ASN A 10 6.10 15.16 -35.50
C ASN A 10 5.46 15.89 -34.31
N GLU A 11 4.13 15.85 -34.21
CA GLU A 11 3.40 16.27 -33.03
C GLU A 11 3.67 15.22 -31.94
N PRO A 12 4.26 15.59 -30.78
CA PRO A 12 4.46 14.65 -29.69
C PRO A 12 3.11 14.20 -29.14
N THR A 13 2.69 12.99 -29.51
CA THR A 13 1.46 12.35 -29.02
C THR A 13 1.66 11.88 -27.58
N SER A 14 1.30 12.71 -26.61
CA SER A 14 0.95 12.42 -25.19
C SER A 14 1.61 13.38 -24.21
N THR A 15 0.99 14.53 -23.98
CA THR A 15 1.21 15.28 -22.74
C THR A 15 0.44 14.57 -21.62
N GLU A 16 1.03 13.53 -21.03
CA GLU A 16 0.53 12.95 -19.76
C GLU A 16 0.40 14.10 -18.75
N SER A 17 -0.75 14.20 -18.05
CA SER A 17 -0.94 15.31 -17.12
C SER A 17 0.10 15.21 -16.00
N ALA A 18 0.73 16.33 -15.64
CA ALA A 18 1.71 16.37 -14.55
C ALA A 18 1.13 15.80 -13.25
N GLY A 19 -0.18 15.95 -13.03
CA GLY A 19 -0.89 15.37 -11.88
C GLY A 19 -0.88 13.84 -11.86
N LEU A 20 -1.04 13.17 -13.00
CA LEU A 20 -0.99 11.71 -13.08
C LEU A 20 0.43 11.18 -12.81
N VAL A 21 1.45 11.85 -13.36
CA VAL A 21 2.85 11.51 -13.11
C VAL A 21 3.17 11.62 -11.61
N VAL A 22 2.81 12.73 -10.98
CA VAL A 22 2.99 12.93 -9.54
C VAL A 22 2.19 11.90 -8.74
N GLY A 23 0.95 11.63 -9.13
CA GLY A 23 0.10 10.63 -8.49
C GLY A 23 0.74 9.24 -8.46
N ARG A 24 1.30 8.78 -9.58
CA ARG A 24 2.03 7.51 -9.66
C ARG A 24 3.27 7.48 -8.77
N LEU A 25 4.04 8.58 -8.73
CA LEU A 25 5.22 8.66 -7.87
C LEU A 25 4.85 8.57 -6.39
N VAL A 26 3.84 9.33 -5.96
CA VAL A 26 3.32 9.31 -4.59
C VAL A 26 2.78 7.92 -4.24
N ALA A 27 1.94 7.33 -5.12
CA ALA A 27 1.37 6.00 -4.92
C ALA A 27 2.46 4.92 -4.79
N GLY A 28 3.45 4.93 -5.70
CA GLY A 28 4.56 3.99 -5.69
C GLY A 28 5.45 4.12 -4.46
N GLN A 29 5.80 5.35 -4.05
CA GLN A 29 6.60 5.60 -2.85
C GLN A 29 5.87 5.16 -1.58
N ALA A 30 4.59 5.50 -1.46
CA ALA A 30 3.77 5.12 -0.32
C ALA A 30 3.62 3.60 -0.19
N ALA A 31 3.31 2.90 -1.30
CA ALA A 31 3.26 1.44 -1.32
C ALA A 31 4.61 0.79 -1.00
N PHE A 32 5.72 1.34 -1.51
CA PHE A 32 7.05 0.82 -1.22
C PHE A 32 7.40 0.93 0.28
N VAL A 33 7.10 2.06 0.90
CA VAL A 33 7.29 2.27 2.35
C VAL A 33 6.44 1.30 3.15
N ALA A 34 5.14 1.21 2.85
CA ALA A 34 4.23 0.28 3.52
C ALA A 34 4.71 -1.17 3.38
N ALA A 35 5.06 -1.60 2.17
CA ALA A 35 5.56 -2.95 1.91
C ALA A 35 6.84 -3.25 2.71
N THR A 36 7.78 -2.30 2.74
CA THR A 36 9.05 -2.45 3.45
C THR A 36 8.83 -2.63 4.96
N ILE A 37 7.95 -1.82 5.57
CA ILE A 37 7.64 -1.94 7.01
C ILE A 37 7.01 -3.30 7.32
N HIS A 38 6.03 -3.73 6.52
CA HIS A 38 5.35 -5.01 6.71
C HIS A 38 6.28 -6.21 6.52
N LEU A 39 7.17 -6.15 5.55
CA LEU A 39 8.17 -7.21 5.33
C LEU A 39 9.24 -7.22 6.42
N TRP A 40 9.77 -6.05 6.78
CA TRP A 40 10.79 -5.93 7.82
C TRP A 40 10.29 -6.45 9.17
N TRP A 41 9.05 -6.11 9.54
CA TRP A 41 8.46 -6.56 10.80
C TRP A 41 7.92 -8.00 10.71
N GLY A 42 7.24 -8.33 9.61
CA GLY A 42 6.53 -9.61 9.42
C GLY A 42 7.47 -10.77 9.14
N PHE A 43 8.43 -10.63 8.23
CA PHE A 43 9.27 -11.74 7.79
C PHE A 43 10.02 -12.47 8.93
N PRO A 44 10.77 -11.79 9.82
CA PRO A 44 11.47 -12.48 10.91
C PRO A 44 10.51 -13.17 11.88
N ARG A 45 9.32 -12.59 12.12
CA ARG A 45 8.30 -13.17 13.01
C ARG A 45 7.61 -14.37 12.39
N MET A 46 7.27 -14.29 11.10
CA MET A 46 6.71 -15.41 10.35
C MET A 46 7.65 -16.60 10.41
N LEU A 47 8.96 -16.39 10.20
CA LEU A 47 9.95 -17.47 10.28
C LEU A 47 10.02 -18.08 11.68
N ALA A 48 10.08 -17.25 12.72
CA ALA A 48 10.08 -17.72 14.11
C ALA A 48 8.81 -18.51 14.47
N TYR A 49 7.64 -18.06 14.01
CA TYR A 49 6.37 -18.74 14.25
C TYR A 49 6.24 -20.05 13.48
N LEU A 50 6.70 -20.10 12.23
CA LEU A 50 6.77 -21.35 11.46
C LEU A 50 7.69 -22.37 12.13
N GLN A 51 8.86 -21.95 12.61
CA GLN A 51 9.80 -22.81 13.34
C GLN A 51 9.18 -23.36 14.64
N ALA A 52 8.37 -22.55 15.32
CA ALA A 52 7.66 -22.96 16.53
C ALA A 52 6.34 -23.70 16.27
N GLY A 53 5.90 -23.84 15.01
CA GLY A 53 4.58 -24.39 14.67
C GLY A 53 3.40 -23.58 15.20
N SER A 54 3.57 -22.27 15.39
CA SER A 54 2.60 -21.38 16.03
C SER A 54 1.88 -20.46 15.04
N PHE A 55 0.59 -20.24 15.28
CA PHE A 55 -0.25 -19.30 14.52
C PHE A 55 -0.95 -18.27 15.42
N VAL A 56 -0.41 -18.07 16.63
CA VAL A 56 -1.03 -17.20 17.65
C VAL A 56 -1.18 -15.75 17.19
N ASP A 57 -0.24 -15.26 16.38
CA ASP A 57 -0.32 -13.95 15.73
C ASP A 57 -0.41 -14.15 14.22
N PRO A 58 -1.58 -13.88 13.61
CA PRO A 58 -1.79 -14.10 12.18
C PRO A 58 -1.12 -13.02 11.31
N ARG A 59 -0.73 -11.87 11.88
CA ARG A 59 -0.28 -10.70 11.10
C ARG A 59 0.92 -10.99 10.22
N PRO A 60 2.01 -11.64 10.68
CA PRO A 60 3.16 -11.94 9.82
C PRO A 60 2.80 -12.77 8.58
N TYR A 61 1.86 -13.71 8.72
CA TYR A 61 1.41 -14.57 7.63
C TYR A 61 0.60 -13.82 6.56
N LEU A 62 -0.02 -12.70 6.94
CA LEU A 62 -0.71 -11.81 6.00
C LEU A 62 0.24 -10.77 5.43
N PHE A 63 1.06 -10.15 6.28
CA PHE A 63 1.96 -9.03 5.96
C PHE A 63 3.04 -9.41 4.95
N VAL A 64 3.62 -10.59 5.07
CA VAL A 64 4.69 -11.02 4.15
C VAL A 64 4.18 -11.17 2.71
N PRO A 65 3.17 -12.01 2.41
CA PRO A 65 2.71 -12.17 1.04
C PRO A 65 2.12 -10.87 0.48
N SER A 66 1.34 -10.12 1.26
CA SER A 66 0.76 -8.85 0.80
C SER A 66 1.82 -7.76 0.57
N GLY A 67 2.87 -7.71 1.39
CA GLY A 67 4.04 -6.86 1.16
C GLY A 67 4.76 -7.19 -0.14
N LEU A 68 4.94 -8.48 -0.45
CA LEU A 68 5.51 -8.91 -1.74
C LEU A 68 4.61 -8.52 -2.92
N VAL A 69 3.29 -8.60 -2.79
CA VAL A 69 2.34 -8.13 -3.82
C VAL A 69 2.53 -6.63 -4.08
N LEU A 70 2.63 -5.81 -3.04
CA LEU A 70 2.87 -4.38 -3.20
C LEU A 70 4.22 -4.09 -3.88
N LEU A 71 5.29 -4.79 -3.51
CA LEU A 71 6.57 -4.67 -4.22
C LEU A 71 6.46 -5.08 -5.69
N GLY A 72 5.67 -6.12 -6.00
CA GLY A 72 5.37 -6.52 -7.37
C GLY A 72 4.66 -5.42 -8.16
N VAL A 73 3.66 -4.75 -7.56
CA VAL A 73 2.97 -3.61 -8.18
C VAL A 73 3.93 -2.44 -8.41
N VAL A 74 4.73 -2.08 -7.39
CA VAL A 74 5.74 -1.02 -7.52
C VAL A 74 6.74 -1.34 -8.63
N GLY A 75 7.25 -2.58 -8.67
CA GLY A 75 8.16 -3.04 -9.73
C GLY A 75 7.52 -2.97 -11.12
N ALA A 76 6.27 -3.40 -11.25
CA ALA A 76 5.51 -3.29 -12.49
C ALA A 76 5.36 -1.83 -12.97
N MET A 77 5.07 -0.90 -12.05
CA MET A 77 4.98 0.52 -12.35
C MET A 77 6.34 1.11 -12.78
N LEU A 78 7.44 0.72 -12.13
CA LEU A 78 8.79 1.12 -12.52
C LEU A 78 9.18 0.61 -13.93
N LEU A 79 8.60 -0.52 -14.36
CA LEU A 79 8.73 -1.05 -15.71
C LEU A 79 7.76 -0.38 -16.71
N GLY A 80 7.08 0.69 -16.31
CA GLY A 80 6.21 1.49 -17.16
C GLY A 80 4.77 0.99 -17.28
N ARG A 81 4.37 -0.03 -16.52
CA ARG A 81 2.98 -0.51 -16.51
C ARG A 81 2.06 0.47 -15.77
N ARG A 82 0.90 0.75 -16.38
CA ARG A 82 -0.08 1.74 -15.91
C ARG A 82 -1.52 1.21 -15.95
N ASP A 83 -1.71 -0.09 -15.80
CA ASP A 83 -3.06 -0.66 -15.92
C ASP A 83 -3.85 -0.54 -14.60
N LYS A 84 -5.16 -0.24 -14.71
CA LYS A 84 -6.08 -0.07 -13.57
C LYS A 84 -6.10 -1.29 -12.63
N ALA A 85 -5.83 -2.50 -13.13
CA ALA A 85 -5.78 -3.70 -12.30
C ALA A 85 -4.66 -3.63 -11.25
N LEU A 86 -3.47 -3.12 -11.61
CA LEU A 86 -2.39 -2.89 -10.65
C LEU A 86 -2.78 -1.90 -9.56
N TYR A 87 -3.47 -0.81 -9.92
CA TYR A 87 -3.94 0.19 -8.97
C TYR A 87 -5.00 -0.37 -8.02
N ALA A 88 -5.93 -1.17 -8.54
CA ALA A 88 -6.94 -1.86 -7.73
C ALA A 88 -6.32 -2.84 -6.74
N VAL A 89 -5.34 -3.64 -7.17
CA VAL A 89 -4.64 -4.57 -6.29
C VAL A 89 -3.92 -3.83 -5.17
N ALA A 90 -3.16 -2.78 -5.49
CA ALA A 90 -2.47 -2.00 -4.47
C ALA A 90 -3.44 -1.31 -3.51
N ALA A 91 -4.49 -0.65 -4.03
CA ALA A 91 -5.52 -0.03 -3.20
C ALA A 91 -6.20 -1.05 -2.28
N ALA A 92 -6.55 -2.24 -2.78
CA ALA A 92 -7.17 -3.29 -1.98
C ALA A 92 -6.26 -3.77 -0.84
N VAL A 93 -4.97 -3.98 -1.11
CA VAL A 93 -4.00 -4.39 -0.09
C VAL A 93 -3.83 -3.29 0.97
N LEU A 94 -3.66 -2.03 0.56
CA LEU A 94 -3.50 -0.91 1.49
C LEU A 94 -4.77 -0.69 2.33
N ALA A 95 -5.96 -0.82 1.73
CA ALA A 95 -7.21 -0.80 2.46
C ALA A 95 -7.30 -1.95 3.48
N ALA A 96 -6.85 -3.15 3.12
CA ALA A 96 -6.82 -4.28 4.04
C ALA A 96 -5.89 -4.03 5.24
N TYR A 97 -4.76 -3.33 5.06
CA TYR A 97 -3.90 -2.93 6.18
C TYR A 97 -4.59 -1.93 7.10
N VAL A 98 -5.16 -0.85 6.56
CA VAL A 98 -5.85 0.18 7.36
C VAL A 98 -7.02 -0.42 8.13
N LEU A 99 -7.88 -1.19 7.46
CA LEU A 99 -9.04 -1.83 8.08
C LEU A 99 -8.62 -2.93 9.05
N GLY A 100 -7.56 -3.68 8.72
CA GLY A 100 -6.98 -4.71 9.57
C GLY A 100 -6.39 -4.13 10.86
N TYR A 101 -5.73 -2.97 10.79
CA TYR A 101 -5.23 -2.25 11.96
C TYR A 101 -6.36 -1.83 12.89
N ALA A 102 -7.41 -1.20 12.34
CA ALA A 102 -8.58 -0.81 13.11
C ALA A 102 -9.25 -2.04 13.75
N TRP A 103 -9.48 -3.11 12.99
CA TRP A 103 -10.02 -4.36 13.50
C TRP A 103 -9.17 -4.95 14.63
N TRP A 104 -7.85 -5.01 14.44
CA TRP A 104 -6.90 -5.57 15.39
C TRP A 104 -6.93 -4.82 16.73
N HIS A 105 -6.87 -3.49 16.72
CA HIS A 105 -6.81 -2.68 17.94
C HIS A 105 -8.18 -2.39 18.56
N LEU A 106 -9.28 -2.52 17.82
CA LEU A 106 -10.62 -2.36 18.39
C LEU A 106 -11.19 -3.69 18.90
N GLY A 107 -10.78 -4.80 18.32
CA GLY A 107 -11.24 -6.14 18.69
C GLY A 107 -10.42 -6.81 19.78
N ASP A 108 -9.63 -6.06 20.56
CA ASP A 108 -8.64 -6.59 21.52
C ASP A 108 -7.76 -7.68 20.87
N HIS A 109 -6.94 -7.23 19.91
CA HIS A 109 -6.03 -8.10 19.17
C HIS A 109 -6.77 -9.22 18.42
N GLY A 110 -7.96 -8.88 17.90
CA GLY A 110 -8.86 -9.81 17.20
C GLY A 110 -9.48 -10.89 18.10
N GLY A 111 -9.46 -10.72 19.43
CA GLY A 111 -9.87 -11.73 20.40
C GLY A 111 -8.88 -12.90 20.53
N LEU A 112 -7.69 -12.78 19.91
CA LEU A 112 -6.67 -13.82 19.86
C LEU A 112 -5.56 -13.60 20.89
N VAL A 113 -5.36 -12.36 21.35
CA VAL A 113 -4.33 -12.01 22.34
C VAL A 113 -4.98 -11.17 23.45
N PRO A 114 -4.85 -11.55 24.74
CA PRO A 114 -5.41 -10.76 25.84
C PRO A 114 -4.73 -9.39 25.95
N GLY A 115 -5.49 -8.30 25.92
CA GLY A 115 -4.92 -6.94 25.98
C GLY A 115 -5.98 -5.86 26.19
N GLY A 116 -6.82 -6.03 27.23
CA GLY A 116 -8.00 -5.20 27.46
C GLY A 116 -7.78 -3.68 27.26
N HIS A 117 -8.71 -3.04 26.55
CA HIS A 117 -8.71 -1.60 26.32
C HIS A 117 -9.58 -0.86 27.35
N ALA A 118 -9.01 0.14 28.02
CA ALA A 118 -9.72 0.96 29.01
C ALA A 118 -10.34 2.26 28.45
N LEU A 119 -10.01 2.61 27.20
CA LEU A 119 -10.41 3.85 26.53
C LEU A 119 -11.43 3.60 25.40
N GLY A 120 -12.03 4.68 24.88
CA GLY A 120 -12.93 4.62 23.72
C GLY A 120 -12.19 4.31 22.40
N PRO A 121 -12.90 3.82 21.35
CA PRO A 121 -12.29 3.28 20.12
C PRO A 121 -11.23 4.17 19.45
N LEU A 122 -11.54 5.44 19.24
CA LEU A 122 -10.62 6.39 18.60
C LEU A 122 -9.40 6.68 19.48
N ALA A 123 -9.58 6.79 20.79
CA ALA A 123 -8.49 7.05 21.72
C ALA A 123 -7.51 5.88 21.76
N THR A 124 -8.00 4.64 21.73
CA THR A 124 -7.17 3.43 21.65
C THR A 124 -6.31 3.43 20.38
N ILE A 125 -6.88 3.75 19.22
CA ILE A 125 -6.13 3.82 17.96
C ILE A 125 -5.03 4.90 18.05
N LEU A 126 -5.39 6.09 18.51
CA LEU A 126 -4.44 7.22 18.61
C LEU A 126 -3.30 6.91 19.58
N GLU A 127 -3.59 6.29 20.71
CA GLU A 127 -2.59 5.86 21.68
C GLU A 127 -1.57 4.92 21.04
N HIS A 128 -2.01 3.91 20.29
CA HIS A 128 -1.10 2.95 19.65
C HIS A 128 -0.24 3.61 18.56
N LEU A 129 -0.84 4.46 17.72
CA LEU A 129 -0.10 5.19 16.70
C LEU A 129 0.97 6.10 17.32
N LEU A 130 0.66 6.79 18.41
CA LEU A 130 1.59 7.71 19.07
C LEU A 130 2.66 6.98 19.89
N ALA A 131 2.33 5.81 20.45
CA ALA A 131 3.28 5.00 21.23
C ALA A 131 4.30 4.26 20.35
N GLN A 132 3.95 3.96 19.09
CA GLN A 132 4.79 3.17 18.18
C GLN A 132 5.04 3.97 16.89
N PRO A 133 6.18 4.68 16.77
CA PRO A 133 6.49 5.49 15.58
C PRO A 133 6.40 4.71 14.26
N ARG A 134 6.74 3.42 14.27
CA ARG A 134 6.57 2.51 13.12
C ARG A 134 5.12 2.45 12.65
N ASP A 135 4.18 2.28 13.59
CA ASP A 135 2.76 2.08 13.28
C ASP A 135 2.18 3.37 12.71
N PHE A 136 2.58 4.53 13.24
CA PHE A 136 2.27 5.83 12.66
C PHE A 136 2.77 5.96 11.21
N VAL A 137 4.05 5.68 10.96
CA VAL A 137 4.63 5.81 9.61
C VAL A 137 3.95 4.84 8.63
N SER A 138 3.67 3.61 9.06
CA SER A 138 2.96 2.62 8.25
C SER A 138 1.56 3.11 7.89
N MET A 139 0.74 3.48 8.88
CA MET A 139 -0.62 3.98 8.69
C MET A 139 -0.65 5.22 7.79
N PHE A 140 0.29 6.15 7.98
CA PHE A 140 0.39 7.34 7.13
C PHE A 140 0.69 6.97 5.68
N ALA A 141 1.69 6.10 5.44
CA ALA A 141 2.02 5.63 4.10
C ALA A 141 0.84 4.86 3.47
N GLU A 142 0.14 4.04 4.23
CA GLU A 142 -1.01 3.29 3.77
C GLU A 142 -2.16 4.19 3.32
N LEU A 143 -2.51 5.21 4.12
CA LEU A 143 -3.58 6.15 3.78
C LEU A 143 -3.21 7.01 2.56
N VAL A 144 -1.97 7.50 2.48
CA VAL A 144 -1.48 8.25 1.32
C VAL A 144 -1.51 7.39 0.06
N GLY A 145 -0.99 6.16 0.15
CA GLY A 145 -0.98 5.22 -0.97
C GLY A 145 -2.39 4.82 -1.41
N LEU A 146 -3.28 4.51 -0.46
CA LEU A 146 -4.68 4.17 -0.73
C LEU A 146 -5.39 5.30 -1.46
N GLY A 147 -5.25 6.54 -0.97
CA GLY A 147 -5.82 7.72 -1.61
C GLY A 147 -5.27 7.94 -3.02
N ALA A 148 -3.95 7.81 -3.19
CA ALA A 148 -3.31 8.01 -4.49
C ALA A 148 -3.70 6.92 -5.51
N PHE A 149 -3.71 5.64 -5.14
CA PHE A 149 -4.17 4.57 -6.02
C PHE A 149 -5.66 4.64 -6.34
N ALA A 150 -6.50 5.05 -5.37
CA ALA A 150 -7.92 5.29 -5.62
C ALA A 150 -8.14 6.45 -6.61
N ALA A 151 -7.34 7.52 -6.50
CA ALA A 151 -7.37 8.61 -7.48
C ALA A 151 -6.91 8.14 -8.87
N LEU A 152 -5.82 7.38 -8.96
CA LEU A 152 -5.36 6.83 -10.24
C LEU A 152 -6.41 5.91 -10.87
N LEU A 153 -7.09 5.06 -10.08
CA LEU A 153 -8.20 4.25 -10.57
C LEU A 153 -9.33 5.08 -11.19
N ALA A 154 -9.61 6.24 -10.60
CA ALA A 154 -10.70 7.11 -11.03
C ALA A 154 -10.34 7.97 -12.25
N PHE A 155 -9.06 8.31 -12.43
CA PHE A 155 -8.66 9.40 -13.35
C PHE A 155 -7.59 9.03 -14.38
N ASP A 156 -6.98 7.86 -14.32
CA ASP A 156 -5.96 7.42 -15.27
C ASP A 156 -6.58 6.46 -16.31
N ASP A 157 -6.85 6.96 -17.51
CA ASP A 157 -7.53 6.24 -18.61
C ASP A 157 -6.57 5.71 -19.69
#